data_AF-A0A8B3DSE7-F1
#
_entry.id   AF-A0A8B3DSE7-F1
#
_cell.length_a   1.000
_cell.length_b   1.000
_cell.length_c   1.000
_cell.angle_alpha   90.00
_cell.angle_beta   90.00
_cell.angle_gamma   90.00
#
_symmetry.space_group_name_H-M   'P 1'
#
loop_
_entity.id
_entity.type
_entity.pdbx_description
1 polymer ?
#
loop_
_entity_poly.entity_id
_entity_poly.type
_entity_poly.pdbx_seq_one_letter_code
_entity_poly.pdbx_strand_id
1 'polypeptide(L)'
;MKVGIGNHTNAELFQELKEQHIQFNQFALQLFEDQIIQTKQRGQTLSVLVTTPSELRAPFGATLAELVAHAALKGLEPCPLAVASYLLLQGISLTKDEYITLASLPLAQEETYPRGLYLRKRDDGVWLRGYRCEDAFIFPPSMKFLFIDLKAPQEG
;
A
#
# COMPACT_ATOMS: atom_id res chain seq x y z
N MET A 1 9.31 9.82 1.35
CA MET A 1 8.17 10.73 1.61
C MET A 1 7.64 10.47 3.01
N LYS A 2 6.92 11.42 3.64
CA LYS A 2 6.34 11.23 4.98
C LYS A 2 4.83 11.05 4.90
N VAL A 3 4.27 10.15 5.71
CA VAL A 3 2.83 9.88 5.79
C VAL A 3 2.39 9.81 7.25
N GLY A 4 1.47 10.69 7.63
CA GLY A 4 0.79 10.66 8.93
C GLY A 4 -0.33 9.63 8.90
N ILE A 5 -0.34 8.70 9.83
CA ILE A 5 -1.38 7.69 10.03
C ILE A 5 -1.84 7.69 11.48
N GLY A 6 -2.99 7.08 11.79
CA GLY A 6 -3.43 6.90 13.17
C GLY A 6 -4.64 7.75 13.59
N ASN A 7 -4.99 8.75 12.80
CA ASN A 7 -5.88 9.84 13.24
C ASN A 7 -7.38 9.60 12.97
N HIS A 8 -7.72 8.53 12.24
CA HIS A 8 -9.10 8.22 11.84
C HIS A 8 -9.47 6.83 12.32
N THR A 9 -10.75 6.59 12.57
CA THR A 9 -11.36 5.27 12.49
C THR A 9 -11.47 4.84 11.03
N ASN A 10 -11.75 3.56 10.79
CA ASN A 10 -11.90 3.07 9.43
C ASN A 10 -13.07 3.74 8.68
N ALA A 11 -14.17 4.02 9.39
CA ALA A 11 -15.34 4.70 8.82
C ALA A 11 -15.04 6.16 8.46
N GLU A 12 -14.35 6.89 9.35
CA GLU A 12 -13.92 8.28 9.09
C GLU A 12 -12.97 8.34 7.88
N LEU A 13 -11.96 7.47 7.85
CA LEU A 13 -11.01 7.39 6.75
C LEU A 13 -11.69 7.09 5.41
N PHE A 14 -12.64 6.17 5.40
CA PHE A 14 -13.42 5.83 4.21
C PHE A 14 -14.27 7.01 3.72
N GLN A 15 -14.89 7.73 4.65
CA GLN A 15 -15.73 8.88 4.35
C GLN A 15 -14.91 10.04 3.76
N GLU A 16 -13.76 10.37 4.36
CA GLU A 16 -12.88 11.43 3.84
C GLU A 16 -12.35 11.11 2.43
N LEU A 17 -11.99 9.85 2.17
CA LEU A 17 -11.56 9.43 0.84
C LEU A 17 -12.68 9.62 -0.20
N LYS A 18 -13.93 9.34 0.17
CA LYS A 18 -15.08 9.59 -0.71
C LYS A 18 -15.28 11.07 -1.00
N GLU A 19 -15.10 11.93 -0.01
CA GLU A 19 -15.19 13.39 -0.18
C GLU A 19 -14.09 13.93 -1.11
N GLN A 20 -12.92 13.27 -1.13
CA GLN A 20 -11.86 13.52 -2.11
C GLN A 20 -12.10 12.84 -3.48
N HIS A 21 -13.28 12.25 -3.69
CA HIS A 21 -13.65 11.56 -4.93
C HIS A 21 -12.71 10.39 -5.29
N ILE A 22 -12.11 9.75 -4.27
CA ILE A 22 -11.32 8.53 -4.47
C ILE A 22 -12.26 7.39 -4.83
N GLN A 23 -11.89 6.65 -5.88
CA GLN A 23 -12.65 5.51 -6.37
C GLN A 23 -12.12 4.20 -5.79
N PHE A 24 -13.00 3.21 -5.65
CA PHE A 24 -12.69 1.92 -5.04
C PHE A 24 -13.16 0.76 -5.91
N ASN A 25 -12.41 -0.34 -5.95
CA ASN A 25 -12.93 -1.60 -6.45
C ASN A 25 -13.53 -2.44 -5.30
N GLN A 26 -14.25 -3.50 -5.65
CA GLN A 26 -14.88 -4.40 -4.68
C GLN A 26 -13.89 -4.96 -3.64
N PHE A 27 -12.64 -5.24 -4.03
CA PHE A 27 -11.63 -5.73 -3.10
C PHE A 27 -11.17 -4.68 -2.09
N ALA A 28 -11.06 -3.41 -2.48
CA ALA A 28 -10.78 -2.35 -1.52
C ALA A 28 -11.95 -2.16 -0.55
N LEU A 29 -13.19 -2.16 -1.07
CA LEU A 29 -14.40 -2.07 -0.25
C LEU A 29 -14.48 -3.20 0.78
N GLN A 30 -14.22 -4.44 0.36
CA GLN A 30 -14.15 -5.60 1.25
C GLN A 30 -13.16 -5.38 2.41
N LEU A 31 -11.97 -4.84 2.15
CA LEU A 31 -10.98 -4.55 3.20
C LEU A 31 -11.43 -3.46 4.19
N PHE A 32 -12.26 -2.50 3.74
CA PHE A 32 -12.89 -1.52 4.62
C PHE A 32 -13.99 -2.17 5.47
N GLU A 33 -14.86 -2.98 4.86
CA GLU A 33 -15.96 -3.69 5.52
C GLU A 33 -15.46 -4.65 6.61
N ASP A 34 -14.40 -5.41 6.31
CA ASP A 34 -13.77 -6.36 7.24
C ASP A 34 -12.95 -5.66 8.35
N GLN A 35 -12.87 -4.33 8.32
CA GLN A 35 -12.13 -3.53 9.29
C GLN A 35 -10.63 -3.84 9.38
N ILE A 36 -10.00 -4.35 8.32
CA ILE A 36 -8.57 -4.71 8.31
C ILE A 36 -7.68 -3.48 8.11
N ILE A 37 -8.20 -2.41 7.48
CA ILE A 37 -7.46 -1.15 7.31
C ILE A 37 -7.17 -0.45 8.65
N GLN A 38 -7.95 -0.77 9.69
CA GLN A 38 -7.84 -0.40 11.12
C GLN A 38 -6.76 0.64 11.46
N THR A 39 -7.22 1.86 11.71
CA THR A 39 -6.35 3.05 11.75
C THR A 39 -6.31 3.76 13.09
N LYS A 40 -7.14 3.41 14.08
CA LYS A 40 -7.13 4.10 15.38
C LYS A 40 -6.03 3.56 16.28
N GLN A 41 -4.80 4.00 16.00
CA GLN A 41 -3.64 3.90 16.88
C GLN A 41 -3.17 5.31 17.22
N ARG A 42 -2.27 5.47 18.20
CA ARG A 42 -1.65 6.77 18.48
C ARG A 42 -1.07 7.33 17.16
N GLY A 43 -1.44 8.56 16.81
CA GLY A 43 -1.00 9.20 15.57
C GLY A 43 0.51 9.14 15.43
N GLN A 44 1.00 8.73 14.26
CA GLN A 44 2.42 8.60 13.96
C GLN A 44 2.71 9.02 12.51
N THR A 45 3.91 9.52 12.27
CA THR A 45 4.40 9.85 10.93
C THR A 45 5.45 8.83 10.51
N LEU A 46 5.15 8.13 9.42
CA LEU A 46 6.04 7.14 8.83
C LEU A 46 6.83 7.75 7.68
N SER A 47 8.13 7.46 7.60
CA SER A 47 8.92 7.68 6.40
C SER A 47 8.77 6.48 5.48
N VAL A 48 8.29 6.70 4.26
CA VAL A 48 8.04 5.66 3.26
C VAL A 48 8.81 5.91 1.97
N LEU A 49 9.18 4.84 1.28
CA LEU A 49 9.96 4.83 0.05
C LEU A 49 9.25 4.00 -1.02
N VAL A 50 9.21 4.52 -2.24
CA VAL A 50 8.82 3.75 -3.42
C VAL A 50 10.06 3.15 -4.05
N THR A 51 10.05 1.85 -4.29
CA THR A 51 11.13 1.12 -4.97
C THR A 51 10.54 0.05 -5.90
N THR A 52 11.39 -0.71 -6.59
CA THR A 52 11.01 -1.77 -7.52
C THR A 52 11.76 -3.07 -7.21
N PRO A 53 11.27 -4.25 -7.65
CA PRO A 53 12.01 -5.49 -7.47
C PRO A 53 13.44 -5.42 -8.03
N SER A 54 13.65 -4.77 -9.19
CA SER A 54 15.00 -4.55 -9.75
C SER A 54 15.94 -3.81 -8.80
N GLU A 55 15.48 -2.72 -8.18
CA GLU A 55 16.27 -1.94 -7.22
C GLU A 55 16.54 -2.72 -5.92
N LEU A 56 15.66 -3.66 -5.59
CA LEU A 56 15.79 -4.61 -4.49
C LEU A 56 16.66 -5.83 -4.82
N ARG A 57 17.38 -5.83 -5.96
CA ARG A 57 18.25 -6.93 -6.45
C ARG A 57 17.49 -8.15 -6.95
N ALA A 58 16.25 -7.97 -7.39
CA ALA A 58 15.44 -8.98 -8.07
C ALA A 58 15.16 -8.55 -9.54
N PRO A 59 16.17 -8.63 -10.43
CA PRO A 59 16.08 -8.07 -11.79
C PRO A 59 15.10 -8.81 -12.71
N PHE A 60 14.65 -10.00 -12.32
CA PHE A 60 13.66 -10.81 -13.04
C PHE A 60 12.26 -10.71 -12.43
N GLY A 61 12.06 -9.81 -11.46
CA GLY A 61 10.88 -9.80 -10.62
C GLY A 61 11.04 -10.70 -9.39
N ALA A 62 10.02 -10.70 -8.54
CA ALA A 62 10.00 -11.46 -7.30
C ALA A 62 8.55 -11.76 -6.89
N THR A 63 8.34 -12.86 -6.17
CA THR A 63 7.11 -13.07 -5.40
C THR A 63 6.99 -12.02 -4.29
N LEU A 64 5.80 -11.85 -3.71
CA LEU A 64 5.62 -10.91 -2.59
C LEU A 64 6.55 -11.25 -1.41
N ALA A 65 6.70 -12.53 -1.10
CA ALA A 65 7.56 -13.01 -0.01
C ALA A 65 9.04 -12.70 -0.26
N GLU A 66 9.54 -12.99 -1.46
CA GLU A 66 10.92 -12.66 -1.85
C GLU A 66 11.16 -11.14 -1.84
N LEU A 67 10.20 -10.36 -2.32
CA LEU A 67 10.29 -8.91 -2.33
C LEU A 67 10.44 -8.35 -0.91
N VAL A 68 9.63 -8.83 0.03
CA VAL A 68 9.72 -8.45 1.45
C VAL A 68 11.07 -8.86 2.03
N ALA A 69 11.57 -10.06 1.72
CA ALA A 69 12.88 -10.51 2.18
C ALA A 69 14.02 -9.64 1.65
N HIS A 70 13.99 -9.29 0.36
CA HIS A 70 14.97 -8.39 -0.25
C HIS A 70 14.90 -6.96 0.31
N ALA A 71 13.70 -6.45 0.56
CA ALA A 71 13.45 -5.16 1.18
C ALA A 71 14.04 -5.09 2.61
N ALA A 72 13.87 -6.15 3.40
CA ALA A 72 14.42 -6.23 4.76
C ALA A 72 15.96 -6.08 4.77
N LEU A 73 16.66 -6.68 3.80
CA LEU A 73 18.13 -6.52 3.64
C LEU A 73 18.56 -5.07 3.36
N LYS A 74 17.62 -4.21 2.93
CA LYS A 74 17.82 -2.79 2.67
C LYS A 74 17.33 -1.90 3.81
N GLY A 75 16.84 -2.46 4.91
CA GLY A 75 16.25 -1.68 6.01
C GLY A 75 14.87 -1.13 5.66
N LEU A 76 14.13 -1.85 4.82
CA LEU A 76 12.76 -1.51 4.45
C LEU A 76 11.79 -2.54 5.04
N GLU A 77 10.63 -2.07 5.49
CA GLU A 77 9.60 -2.91 6.10
C GLU A 77 8.25 -2.80 5.37
N PRO A 78 7.42 -3.86 5.41
CA PRO A 78 6.05 -3.80 4.93
C PRO A 78 5.24 -2.70 5.64
N CYS A 79 4.35 -2.07 4.90
CA CYS A 79 3.45 -1.04 5.40
C CYS A 79 2.16 -1.65 5.99
N PRO A 80 1.60 -1.05 7.05
CA PRO A 80 0.19 -1.19 7.38
C PRO A 80 -0.70 -0.79 6.19
N LEU A 81 -1.82 -1.48 5.95
CA LEU A 81 -2.74 -1.17 4.85
C LEU A 81 -3.22 0.28 4.84
N ALA A 82 -3.37 0.86 6.03
CA ALA A 82 -3.73 2.25 6.27
C ALA A 82 -2.88 3.25 5.46
N VAL A 83 -1.60 2.95 5.24
CA VAL A 83 -0.66 3.85 4.57
C VAL A 83 -1.14 4.25 3.17
N ALA A 84 -1.72 3.31 2.41
CA ALA A 84 -2.25 3.60 1.08
C ALA A 84 -3.37 4.65 1.13
N SER A 85 -4.32 4.49 2.05
CA SER A 85 -5.43 5.42 2.27
C SER A 85 -4.94 6.80 2.71
N TYR A 86 -4.01 6.86 3.66
CA TYR A 86 -3.47 8.14 4.13
C TYR A 86 -2.63 8.87 3.08
N LEU A 87 -1.89 8.16 2.23
CA LEU A 87 -1.19 8.79 1.11
C LEU A 87 -2.15 9.48 0.15
N LEU A 88 -3.29 8.85 -0.13
CA LEU A 88 -4.34 9.46 -0.95
C LEU A 88 -4.93 10.69 -0.27
N LEU A 89 -5.29 10.60 1.01
CA LEU A 89 -5.81 11.75 1.77
C LEU A 89 -4.86 12.94 1.79
N GLN A 90 -3.55 12.67 1.88
CA GLN A 90 -2.50 13.70 1.83
C GLN A 90 -2.20 14.22 0.42
N GLY A 91 -2.91 13.74 -0.61
CA GLY A 91 -2.79 14.24 -1.98
C GLY A 91 -1.50 13.81 -2.70
N ILE A 92 -1.06 12.55 -2.52
CA ILE A 92 0.07 12.00 -3.29
C ILE A 92 -0.10 12.28 -4.80
N SER A 93 0.96 12.81 -5.42
CA SER A 93 0.98 13.06 -6.86
C SER A 93 1.28 11.77 -7.62
N LEU A 94 0.28 11.26 -8.34
CA LEU A 94 0.41 10.10 -9.23
C LEU A 94 0.41 10.56 -10.68
N THR A 95 1.36 10.07 -11.46
CA THR A 95 1.40 10.28 -12.91
C THR A 95 0.34 9.41 -13.61
N LYS A 96 -0.02 9.77 -14.85
CA LYS A 96 -1.03 9.01 -15.62
C LYS A 96 -0.56 7.56 -15.80
N ASP A 97 -1.48 6.61 -15.58
CA ASP A 97 -1.28 5.16 -15.65
C ASP A 97 -0.29 4.59 -14.61
N GLU A 98 0.14 5.41 -13.66
CA GLU A 98 0.96 4.96 -12.55
C GLU A 98 0.15 4.11 -11.58
N TYR A 99 0.78 3.02 -11.14
CA TYR A 99 0.32 2.22 -10.02
C TYR A 99 1.45 2.04 -9.01
N ILE A 100 1.11 2.21 -7.74
CA ILE A 100 2.03 2.00 -6.62
C ILE A 100 1.40 0.94 -5.73
N THR A 101 1.99 -0.24 -5.71
CA THR A 101 1.52 -1.35 -4.89
C THR A 101 2.03 -1.17 -3.47
N LEU A 102 1.15 -1.31 -2.49
CA LEU A 102 1.58 -1.31 -1.10
C LEU A 102 2.21 -2.66 -0.79
N ALA A 103 3.46 -2.67 -0.33
CA ALA A 103 4.03 -3.89 0.23
C ALA A 103 3.45 -4.09 1.63
N SER A 104 2.46 -4.95 1.79
CA SER A 104 1.86 -5.32 3.08
C SER A 104 2.24 -6.74 3.48
N LEU A 105 2.12 -7.05 4.77
CA LEU A 105 2.12 -8.45 5.22
C LEU A 105 0.89 -9.19 4.62
N PRO A 106 1.00 -10.51 4.39
CA PRO A 106 -0.13 -11.33 3.95
C PRO A 106 -1.31 -11.20 4.91
N LEU A 107 -2.51 -10.92 4.38
CA LEU A 107 -3.71 -10.64 5.18
C LEU A 107 -4.45 -11.93 5.60
N ALA A 108 -4.58 -12.89 4.69
CA ALA A 108 -5.21 -14.19 4.90
C ALA A 108 -4.61 -15.23 3.95
N GLN A 109 -4.75 -16.52 4.30
CA GLN A 109 -4.26 -17.63 3.47
C GLN A 109 -5.21 -18.01 2.34
N GLU A 110 -6.49 -17.64 2.43
CA GLU A 110 -7.48 -17.96 1.40
C GLU A 110 -7.19 -17.19 0.10
N GLU A 111 -7.05 -17.92 -1.01
CA GLU A 111 -6.73 -17.34 -2.33
C GLU A 111 -7.77 -16.31 -2.80
N THR A 112 -9.02 -16.47 -2.37
CA THR A 112 -10.11 -15.58 -2.70
C THR A 112 -10.14 -14.32 -1.84
N TYR A 113 -9.26 -14.17 -0.84
CA TYR A 113 -9.21 -12.95 -0.04
C TYR A 113 -8.28 -11.90 -0.69
N PRO A 114 -8.59 -10.59 -0.63
CA PRO A 114 -7.65 -9.56 -1.07
C PRO A 114 -6.29 -9.70 -0.37
N ARG A 115 -5.20 -9.61 -1.13
CA ARG A 115 -3.82 -9.77 -0.61
C ARG A 115 -3.21 -8.44 -0.15
N GLY A 116 -3.74 -7.32 -0.65
CA GLY A 116 -3.23 -5.99 -0.33
C GLY A 116 -3.90 -4.89 -1.16
N LEU A 117 -3.32 -3.70 -1.10
CA LEU A 117 -3.82 -2.49 -1.75
C LEU A 117 -2.79 -1.92 -2.75
N TYR A 118 -3.27 -1.20 -3.75
CA TYR A 118 -2.45 -0.38 -4.62
C TYR A 118 -3.19 0.91 -5.00
N LEU A 119 -2.39 1.95 -5.20
CA LEU A 119 -2.86 3.23 -5.72
C LEU A 119 -2.82 3.18 -7.24
N ARG A 120 -3.77 3.82 -7.91
CA ARG A 120 -3.75 3.92 -9.37
C ARG A 120 -4.34 5.24 -9.86
N LYS A 121 -3.67 5.92 -10.79
CA LYS A 121 -4.26 7.02 -11.54
C LYS A 121 -4.74 6.53 -12.90
N ARG A 122 -5.98 6.88 -13.25
CA ARG A 122 -6.61 6.60 -14.55
C ARG A 122 -7.27 7.87 -15.07
N ASP A 123 -7.78 7.81 -16.30
CA ASP A 123 -8.51 8.92 -16.92
C ASP A 123 -9.78 9.30 -16.14
N ASP A 124 -10.41 8.34 -15.46
CA ASP A 124 -11.64 8.54 -14.67
C ASP A 124 -11.40 9.01 -13.24
N GLY A 125 -10.14 9.04 -12.77
CA GLY A 125 -9.82 9.51 -11.43
C GLY A 125 -8.65 8.81 -10.74
N VAL A 126 -8.58 9.00 -9.43
CA VAL A 126 -7.63 8.32 -8.55
C VAL A 126 -8.35 7.18 -7.85
N TRP A 127 -7.70 6.02 -7.84
CA TRP A 127 -8.26 4.79 -7.31
C TRP A 127 -7.43 4.24 -6.16
N LEU A 128 -8.12 3.79 -5.11
CA LEU A 128 -7.61 2.81 -4.15
C LEU A 128 -8.17 1.44 -4.52
N ARG A 129 -7.29 0.48 -4.85
CA ARG A 129 -7.73 -0.82 -5.31
C ARG A 129 -7.12 -1.94 -4.48
N GLY A 130 -7.94 -2.91 -4.09
CA GLY A 130 -7.46 -4.19 -3.62
C GLY A 130 -7.01 -5.05 -4.81
N TYR A 131 -6.03 -5.93 -4.57
CA TYR A 131 -5.62 -6.95 -5.53
C TYR A 131 -5.65 -8.35 -4.90
N ARG A 132 -5.67 -9.36 -5.77
CA ARG A 132 -5.46 -10.77 -5.43
C ARG A 132 -4.31 -11.28 -6.29
N CYS A 133 -3.51 -12.15 -5.72
CA CYS A 133 -2.50 -12.90 -6.43
C CYS A 133 -2.24 -14.21 -5.69
N GLU A 134 -1.79 -15.21 -6.42
CA GLU A 134 -1.24 -16.43 -5.85
C GLU A 134 0.11 -16.14 -5.19
N ASP A 135 0.55 -16.97 -4.25
CA ASP A 135 1.85 -16.79 -3.60
C ASP A 135 3.02 -16.95 -4.58
N ALA A 136 2.83 -17.74 -5.64
CA ALA A 136 3.81 -17.93 -6.72
C ALA A 136 3.78 -16.81 -7.78
N PHE A 137 2.90 -15.81 -7.65
CA PHE A 137 2.82 -14.71 -8.61
C PHE A 137 4.10 -13.86 -8.58
N ILE A 138 4.78 -13.78 -9.72
CA ILE A 138 5.99 -12.98 -9.87
C ILE A 138 5.60 -11.56 -10.27
N PHE A 139 5.89 -10.60 -9.40
CA PHE A 139 5.74 -9.20 -9.71
C PHE A 139 6.85 -8.73 -10.66
N PRO A 140 6.51 -8.02 -11.75
CA PRO A 140 7.49 -7.58 -12.73
C PRO A 140 8.58 -6.68 -12.12
N PRO A 141 9.82 -6.72 -12.65
CA PRO A 141 10.95 -5.96 -12.13
C PRO A 141 10.76 -4.44 -12.06
N SER A 142 9.84 -3.89 -12.86
CA SER A 142 9.52 -2.46 -12.94
C SER A 142 8.32 -2.04 -12.09
N MET A 143 7.60 -2.98 -11.47
CA MET A 143 6.43 -2.64 -10.66
C MET A 143 6.86 -1.86 -9.41
N LYS A 144 6.19 -0.74 -9.15
CA LYS A 144 6.48 0.12 -8.01
C LYS A 144 5.82 -0.43 -6.75
N PHE A 145 6.62 -0.53 -5.68
CA PHE A 145 6.21 -0.94 -4.36
C PHE A 145 6.54 0.12 -3.32
N LEU A 146 5.62 0.33 -2.39
CA LEU A 146 5.81 1.22 -1.26
C LEU A 146 6.15 0.44 0.01
N PHE A 147 7.25 0.81 0.66
CA PHE A 147 7.73 0.29 1.93
C PHE A 147 7.92 1.40 2.97
N ILE A 148 7.94 1.04 4.24
CA ILE A 148 8.49 1.89 5.31
C ILE A 148 10.01 1.88 5.18
N ASP A 149 10.62 3.05 5.29
CA ASP A 149 12.07 3.22 5.31
C ASP A 149 12.55 3.42 6.75
N LEU A 150 13.12 2.37 7.34
CA LEU A 150 13.60 2.39 8.73
C LEU A 150 14.86 3.23 8.92
N LYS A 151 15.57 3.56 7.83
CA LYS A 151 16.78 4.39 7.91
C LYS A 151 16.43 5.86 8.04
N ALA A 152 15.21 6.24 7.67
CA ALA A 152 14.69 7.58 7.83
C ALA A 152 14.02 7.74 9.21
N PRO A 153 14.06 8.93 9.82
CA PRO A 153 13.39 9.20 11.09
C PRO A 153 11.88 8.92 11.02
N GLN A 154 11.35 8.31 12.08
CA GLN A 154 9.92 8.13 12.33
C GLN A 154 9.52 9.05 13.50
N GLU A 155 8.31 9.61 13.50
CA GLU A 155 7.83 10.52 14.56
C GLU A 155 6.51 10.00 15.16
N GLY A 156 6.32 10.10 16.49
CA GLY A 156 5.11 9.65 17.21
C GLY A 156 4.98 10.21 18.63
#